data_AF-A0A1G8FLM6-F1
#
_entry.id   AF-A0A1G8FLM6-F1
#
_cell.length_a   1.000
_cell.length_b   1.000
_cell.length_c   1.000
_cell.angle_alpha   90.00
_cell.angle_beta   90.00
_cell.angle_gamma   90.00
#
_symmetry.space_group_name_H-M   'P 1'
#
loop_
_entity.id
_entity.type
_entity.pdbx_description
1 polymer ?
#
loop_
_entity_poly.entity_id
_entity_poly.type
_entity_poly.pdbx_seq_one_letter_code
_entity_poly.pdbx_strand_id
1 'polypeptide(L)'
;MNQIKSPCNIVGLVSFLFLVFSIIAFFSGFRLFGSEWVLFYGSNIIGLLIGISAFFFEKNKQMNYLSKLGLWGNLAMAILFFPPFYFIWGTILFGP
;
A
#
# COMPACT_ATOMS: atom_id res chain seq x y z
N MET A 1 16.86 13.99 16.33
CA MET A 1 17.18 13.50 14.97
C MET A 1 17.60 12.01 14.88
N ASN A 2 17.35 11.15 15.89
CA ASN A 2 17.79 9.74 15.87
C ASN A 2 16.72 8.69 15.51
N GLN A 3 15.49 9.09 15.17
CA GLN A 3 14.41 8.12 14.92
C GLN A 3 14.51 7.40 13.57
N ILE A 4 15.35 7.85 12.64
CA ILE A 4 15.48 7.25 11.30
C ILE A 4 16.29 5.93 11.31
N LYS A 5 17.05 5.65 12.37
CA LYS A 5 17.99 4.51 12.41
C LYS A 5 17.40 3.20 12.94
N SER A 6 16.12 3.14 13.31
CA SER A 6 15.49 1.85 13.62
C SER A 6 15.29 1.05 12.32
N PRO A 7 15.75 -0.21 12.22
CA PRO A 7 15.53 -1.04 11.04
C PRO A 7 14.05 -1.16 10.68
N CYS A 8 13.14 -1.10 11.66
CA CYS A 8 11.71 -1.05 11.41
C CYS A 8 11.29 0.20 10.63
N ASN A 9 11.85 1.37 10.93
CA ASN A 9 11.53 2.60 10.20
C ASN A 9 12.02 2.57 8.75
N ILE A 10 13.09 1.81 8.46
CA ILE A 10 13.56 1.57 7.10
C ILE A 10 12.58 0.62 6.38
N VAL A 11 12.20 -0.49 7.01
CA VAL A 11 11.23 -1.44 6.43
C VAL A 11 9.87 -0.77 6.20
N GLY A 12 9.39 0.04 7.14
CA GLY A 12 8.18 0.81 6.98
C GLY A 12 8.28 1.91 5.90
N LEU A 13 9.46 2.49 5.69
CA LEU A 13 9.69 3.38 4.55
C LEU A 13 9.56 2.62 3.22
N VAL A 14 10.05 1.38 3.13
CA VAL A 14 9.87 0.55 1.93
C VAL A 14 8.38 0.29 1.68
N SER A 15 7.59 -0.01 2.71
CA SER A 15 6.13 -0.13 2.60
C SER A 15 5.51 1.14 2.00
N PHE A 16 5.94 2.32 2.46
CA PHE A 16 5.49 3.60 1.91
C PHE A 16 5.91 3.80 0.45
N LEU A 17 7.12 3.39 0.06
CA LEU A 17 7.55 3.47 -1.34
C LEU A 17 6.70 2.59 -2.26
N PHE A 18 6.28 1.42 -1.80
CA PHE A 18 5.34 0.56 -2.55
C PHE A 18 3.97 1.21 -2.74
N LEU A 19 3.50 1.98 -1.75
CA LEU A 19 2.26 2.76 -1.87
C LEU A 19 2.40 3.87 -2.92
N VAL A 20 3.50 4.62 -2.89
CA VAL A 20 3.77 5.67 -3.89
C VAL A 20 3.89 5.07 -5.28
N PHE A 21 4.63 3.95 -5.40
CA PHE A 21 4.77 3.23 -6.65
C PHE A 21 3.43 2.71 -7.17
N SER A 22 2.55 2.18 -6.32
CA SER A 22 1.22 1.70 -6.74
C SER A 22 0.36 2.85 -7.29
N ILE A 23 0.36 4.01 -6.63
CA ILE A 23 -0.35 5.21 -7.10
C ILE A 23 0.18 5.67 -8.47
N ILE A 24 1.50 5.74 -8.63
CA ILE A 24 2.12 6.12 -9.91
C ILE A 24 1.79 5.10 -11.00
N ALA A 25 1.85 3.80 -10.70
CA ALA A 25 1.52 2.73 -11.63
C ALA A 25 0.06 2.84 -12.11
N PHE A 26 -0.88 3.16 -11.21
CA PHE A 26 -2.28 3.38 -11.56
C PHE A 26 -2.46 4.55 -12.54
N PHE A 27 -1.87 5.72 -12.25
CA PHE A 27 -2.04 6.90 -13.09
C PHE A 27 -1.25 6.86 -14.40
N SER A 28 -0.19 6.06 -14.48
CA SER A 28 0.60 5.90 -15.70
C SER A 28 -0.05 4.96 -16.72
N GLY A 29 -1.05 4.17 -16.34
CA GLY A 29 -1.67 3.15 -17.20
C GLY A 29 -0.71 2.02 -17.57
N PHE A 30 0.36 1.81 -16.80
CA PHE A 30 1.35 0.79 -17.09
C PHE A 30 0.76 -0.62 -16.90
N ARG A 31 0.90 -1.48 -17.92
CA ARG A 31 0.30 -2.82 -17.98
C ARG A 31 1.36 -3.89 -17.77
N LEU A 32 1.16 -4.74 -16.76
CA LEU A 32 1.95 -5.97 -16.59
C LEU A 32 1.06 -7.17 -16.88
N PHE A 33 1.54 -8.08 -17.73
CA PHE A 33 0.75 -9.22 -18.23
C PHE A 33 -0.62 -8.81 -18.81
N GLY A 34 -0.69 -7.63 -19.44
CA GLY A 34 -1.92 -7.10 -20.03
C GLY A 34 -2.90 -6.46 -19.06
N SER A 35 -2.57 -6.33 -17.77
CA SER A 35 -3.44 -5.75 -16.74
C SER A 35 -2.74 -4.64 -15.95
N GLU A 36 -3.40 -3.48 -15.86
CA GLU A 36 -2.97 -2.34 -15.03
C GLU A 36 -3.13 -2.66 -13.53
N TRP A 37 -4.05 -3.56 -13.22
CA TRP A 37 -4.39 -3.95 -11.85
C TRP A 37 -3.34 -4.83 -11.20
N VAL A 38 -2.62 -5.67 -11.96
CA VAL A 38 -1.64 -6.60 -11.39
C VAL A 38 -0.53 -5.85 -10.67
N LEU A 39 0.03 -4.81 -11.29
CA LEU A 39 1.03 -3.95 -10.66
C LEU A 39 0.46 -3.20 -9.47
N PHE A 40 -0.73 -2.61 -9.65
CA PHE A 40 -1.36 -1.83 -8.60
C PHE A 40 -1.62 -2.66 -7.34
N TYR A 41 -2.33 -3.79 -7.46
CA TYR A 41 -2.60 -4.64 -6.32
C TYR A 41 -1.37 -5.36 -5.81
N GLY A 42 -0.53 -5.88 -6.71
CA GLY A 42 0.68 -6.58 -6.32
C GLY A 42 1.57 -5.69 -5.45
N SER A 43 1.73 -4.43 -5.86
CA SER A 43 2.49 -3.44 -5.09
C SER A 43 1.85 -3.13 -3.74
N ASN A 44 0.52 -2.94 -3.70
CA ASN A 44 -0.17 -2.68 -2.43
C ASN A 44 -0.14 -3.89 -1.48
N ILE A 45 -0.27 -5.12 -1.98
CA ILE A 45 -0.18 -6.34 -1.17
C ILE A 45 1.24 -6.52 -0.63
N ILE A 46 2.26 -6.38 -1.47
CA ILE A 46 3.67 -6.46 -1.04
C ILE A 46 3.96 -5.35 -0.02
N GLY A 47 3.56 -4.11 -0.31
CA GLY A 47 3.70 -2.98 0.59
C GLY A 47 3.01 -3.19 1.93
N LEU A 48 1.82 -3.81 1.94
CA LEU A 48 1.08 -4.16 3.15
C LEU A 48 1.81 -5.23 3.98
N LEU A 49 2.27 -6.32 3.36
CA LEU A 49 3.03 -7.36 4.07
C LEU A 49 4.30 -6.81 4.71
N ILE A 50 5.03 -5.96 3.98
CA ILE A 50 6.21 -5.25 4.49
C ILE A 50 5.81 -4.33 5.66
N GLY A 51 4.75 -3.54 5.52
CA GLY A 51 4.26 -2.66 6.58
C GLY A 51 3.85 -3.42 7.84
N ILE A 52 3.19 -4.57 7.68
CA ILE A 52 2.75 -5.45 8.78
C ILE A 52 3.98 -6.01 9.49
N SER A 53 4.98 -6.49 8.73
CA SER A 53 6.22 -6.98 9.32
C SER A 53 6.90 -5.88 10.15
N ALA A 54 7.05 -4.66 9.62
CA ALA A 54 7.59 -3.53 10.37
C ALA A 54 6.81 -3.31 11.69
N PHE A 55 5.48 -3.31 11.63
CA PHE A 55 4.63 -3.11 12.82
C PHE A 55 4.83 -4.19 13.90
N PHE A 56 4.93 -5.47 13.52
CA PHE A 56 5.11 -6.57 14.48
C PHE A 56 6.54 -6.71 14.99
N PHE A 57 7.56 -6.31 14.23
CA PHE A 57 8.96 -6.36 14.66
C PHE A 57 9.35 -5.21 15.61
N GLU A 58 8.59 -4.11 15.66
CA GLU A 58 8.87 -3.00 16.59
C GLU A 58 8.29 -3.27 17.98
N LYS A 59 9.13 -3.68 18.93
CA LYS A 59 8.74 -3.87 20.35
C LYS A 59 8.06 -2.63 20.96
N ASN A 60 8.46 -1.43 20.55
CA ASN A 60 7.92 -0.18 21.07
C ASN A 60 6.74 0.40 20.25
N LYS A 61 6.33 -0.25 19.14
CA LYS A 61 5.30 0.21 18.19
C LYS A 61 5.45 1.68 17.73
N GLN A 62 6.62 2.29 17.92
CA GLN A 62 6.92 3.66 17.54
C GLN A 62 7.34 3.73 16.06
N MET A 63 6.38 3.43 15.18
CA MET A 63 6.55 3.68 13.76
C MET A 63 6.49 5.18 13.47
N ASN A 64 7.39 5.66 12.64
CA ASN A 64 7.31 7.01 12.10
C ASN A 64 6.04 7.21 11.24
N TYR A 65 5.73 8.47 10.95
CA TYR A 65 4.52 8.82 10.20
C TYR A 65 4.46 8.19 8.80
N LEU A 66 5.59 8.17 8.07
CA LEU A 66 5.67 7.59 6.72
C LEU A 66 5.40 6.09 6.73
N SER A 67 5.98 5.36 7.68
CA SER A 67 5.77 3.92 7.86
C SER A 67 4.30 3.59 8.16
N LYS A 68 3.64 4.43 8.97
CA LYS A 68 2.20 4.30 9.22
C LYS A 68 1.37 4.56 7.96
N LEU A 69 1.71 5.60 7.20
CA LEU A 69 1.07 5.88 5.92
C LEU A 69 1.27 4.73 4.93
N GLY A 70 2.45 4.13 4.87
CA GLY A 70 2.71 2.94 4.07
C GLY A 70 1.80 1.79 4.47
N LEU A 71 1.78 1.41 5.75
CA LEU A 71 0.94 0.32 6.24
C LEU A 71 -0.55 0.56 5.97
N TRP A 72 -1.09 1.67 6.47
CA TRP A 72 -2.52 1.95 6.41
C TRP A 72 -2.99 2.35 5.02
N GLY A 73 -2.14 3.05 4.25
CA GLY A 73 -2.43 3.43 2.88
C GLY A 73 -2.48 2.22 1.96
N ASN A 74 -1.50 1.30 2.04
CA ASN A 74 -1.54 0.06 1.26
C ASN A 74 -2.76 -0.79 1.63
N LEU A 75 -3.14 -0.85 2.92
CA LEU A 75 -4.36 -1.54 3.37
C LEU A 75 -5.62 -0.90 2.77
N ALA A 76 -5.74 0.43 2.85
CA ALA A 76 -6.88 1.16 2.32
C ALA A 76 -7.01 0.95 0.80
N MET A 77 -5.90 1.03 0.07
CA MET A 77 -5.88 0.80 -1.37
C MET A 77 -6.25 -0.65 -1.71
N ALA A 78 -5.73 -1.62 -0.97
CA ALA A 78 -6.07 -3.02 -1.16
C ALA A 78 -7.58 -3.28 -0.95
N ILE A 79 -8.20 -2.66 0.07
CA ILE A 79 -9.63 -2.82 0.37
C ILE A 79 -10.51 -2.06 -0.63
N LEU A 80 -10.29 -0.74 -0.78
CA LEU A 80 -11.16 0.13 -1.57
C LEU A 80 -11.22 -0.31 -3.02
N PHE A 81 -10.07 -0.72 -3.54
CA PHE A 81 -9.99 -1.14 -4.92
C PHE A 81 -10.22 -2.62 -5.08
N PHE A 82 -10.27 -3.48 -4.05
CA PHE A 82 -10.49 -4.94 -4.20
C PHE A 82 -11.67 -5.22 -5.13
N PRO A 83 -11.60 -6.18 -6.08
CA PRO A 83 -12.55 -6.25 -7.18
C PRO A 83 -14.03 -6.27 -6.74
N PRO A 84 -14.45 -7.04 -5.71
CA PRO A 84 -15.80 -6.96 -5.16
C PRO A 84 -16.20 -5.55 -4.69
N PHE A 85 -15.35 -4.85 -3.96
CA PHE A 85 -15.63 -3.48 -3.52
C PHE A 85 -15.58 -2.50 -4.68
N TYR A 86 -14.68 -2.68 -5.64
CA TYR A 86 -14.61 -1.87 -6.86
C TYR A 86 -15.86 -2.01 -7.72
N PHE A 87 -16.41 -3.22 -7.86
CA PHE A 87 -17.68 -3.43 -8.56
C PHE A 87 -18.84 -2.79 -7.78
N ILE A 88 -18.88 -2.90 -6.45
CA ILE A 88 -19.88 -2.21 -5.62
C ILE A 88 -19.79 -0.69 -5.80
N TRP A 89 -18.60 -0.10 -5.74
CA TRP A 89 -18.40 1.33 -6.01
C TRP A 89 -18.80 1.68 -7.43
N GLY A 90 -18.46 0.85 -8.41
CA GLY A 90 -18.86 0.98 -9.80
C GLY A 90 -20.37 1.07 -9.95
N THR A 91 -21.10 0.13 -9.35
CA THR A 91 -22.56 0.09 -9.38
C THR A 91 -23.20 1.26 -8.60
N ILE A 92 -22.64 1.66 -7.46
CA ILE A 92 -23.17 2.77 -6.64
C ILE A 92 -22.93 4.12 -7.33
N LEU A 93 -21.75 4.33 -7.92
CA LEU A 93 -21.36 5.62 -8.50
C LEU A 93 -21.86 5.81 -9.94
N PHE A 94 -21.94 4.73 -10.71
CA PHE A 94 -22.27 4.80 -12.14
C PHE A 94 -23.60 4.13 -12.51
N GLY A 95 -24.30 3.54 -11.54
CA GLY A 95 -25.54 2.80 -11.77
C GLY A 95 -25.32 1.36 -12.22
N PRO A 96 -26.38 0.52 -12.23
CA PRO A 96 -26.33 -0.81 -12.83
C PRO A 96 -26.16 -0.78 -14.35
#